data_AF-A0A4Y2EU39-F1
#
_entry.id   AF-A0A4Y2EU39-F1
#
_cell.length_a   1.000
_cell.length_b   1.000
_cell.length_c   1.000
_cell.angle_alpha   90.00
_cell.angle_beta   90.00
_cell.angle_gamma   90.00
#
_symmetry.space_group_name_H-M   'P 1'
#
loop_
_entity.id
_entity.type
_entity.pdbx_description
1 polymer ?
#
loop_
_entity_poly.entity_id
_entity_poly.type
_entity_poly.pdbx_seq_one_letter_code
_entity_poly.pdbx_strand_id
1 'polypeptide(L)' 'MEEANRKARDLILKHNNIGREHNTLDLHGLYAYEAVEAMQGFIETQRKMCIFITGQGRHSTNGAKIRPAV' A
#
# COMPACT_ATOMS: atom_id res chain seq x y z
N MET A 1 8.39 -12.92 13.57
CA MET A 1 7.50 -11.76 13.40
C MET A 1 7.56 -11.22 11.98
N GLU A 2 8.75 -10.99 11.44
CA GLU A 2 8.94 -10.50 10.06
C GLU A 2 8.29 -11.37 8.97
N GLU A 3 8.37 -12.70 9.05
CA GLU A 3 7.74 -13.58 8.07
C GLU A 3 6.20 -13.50 8.13
N ALA A 4 5.63 -13.36 9.32
CA ALA A 4 4.19 -13.19 9.50
C ALA A 4 3.74 -11.84 8.94
N ASN A 5 4.51 -10.77 9.18
CA ASN A 5 4.23 -9.45 8.61
C ASN A 5 4.27 -9.48 7.08
N ARG A 6 5.29 -10.14 6.50
CA ARG A 6 5.39 -10.32 5.04
C ARG A 6 4.19 -11.06 4.46
N LYS A 7 3.78 -12.17 5.08
CA LYS A 7 2.57 -12.91 4.67
C LYS A 7 1.32 -12.05 4.78
N ALA A 8 1.18 -11.28 5.85
CA ALA A 8 0.06 -10.36 6.03
C ALA A 8 0.05 -9.26 4.96
N ARG A 9 1.20 -8.61 4.71
CA ARG A 9 1.40 -7.63 3.64
C ARG A 9 0.93 -8.16 2.28
N ASP A 10 1.42 -9.35 1.91
CA ASP A 10 1.12 -9.94 0.60
C ASP A 10 -0.38 -10.29 0.47
N LEU A 11 -1.02 -10.78 1.54
CA LEU A 11 -2.46 -11.03 1.58
C LEU A 11 -3.29 -9.74 1.48
N ILE A 12 -2.90 -8.68 2.20
CA ILE A 12 -3.56 -7.37 2.18
C ILE A 12 -3.47 -6.77 0.78
N LEU A 13 -2.27 -6.72 0.19
CA LEU A 13 -2.06 -6.20 -1.15
C LEU A 13 -2.88 -6.98 -2.18
N LYS A 14 -2.86 -8.31 -2.10
CA LYS A 14 -3.66 -9.15 -3.00
C LYS A 14 -5.15 -8.84 -2.86
N HIS A 15 -5.67 -8.81 -1.63
CA HIS A 15 -7.10 -8.60 -1.39
C HIS A 15 -7.58 -7.21 -1.80
N ASN A 16 -6.89 -6.16 -1.36
CA ASN A 16 -7.29 -4.77 -1.60
C ASN A 16 -7.25 -4.36 -3.08
N ASN A 17 -6.43 -5.05 -3.88
CA ASN A 17 -6.20 -4.74 -5.28
C ASN A 17 -7.01 -5.60 -6.26
N ILE A 18 -7.85 -6.53 -5.78
CA ILE A 18 -8.78 -7.28 -6.65
C ILE A 18 -9.73 -6.28 -7.33
N GLY A 19 -9.78 -6.33 -8.66
CA GLY A 19 -10.67 -5.50 -9.47
C GLY A 19 -10.30 -4.01 -9.52
N ARG A 20 -9.10 -3.62 -9.05
CA ARG A 20 -8.59 -2.26 -9.25
C ARG A 20 -8.07 -2.07 -10.67
N GLU A 21 -8.10 -0.82 -11.12
CA GLU A 21 -7.51 -0.41 -12.39
C GLU A 21 -6.00 -0.67 -12.40
N HIS A 22 -5.44 -0.93 -13.58
CA HIS A 22 -4.02 -1.31 -13.73
C HIS A 22 -3.05 -0.26 -13.18
N ASN A 23 -3.42 1.02 -13.20
CA ASN A 23 -2.59 2.12 -12.72
C ASN A 23 -2.88 2.52 -11.26
N THR A 24 -3.68 1.74 -10.55
CA THR A 24 -4.08 2.01 -9.16
C THR A 24 -3.49 0.97 -8.22
N LEU A 25 -2.93 1.43 -7.09
CA LEU A 25 -2.44 0.58 -6.01
C LEU A 25 -3.04 1.01 -4.68
N ASP A 26 -3.74 0.08 -4.02
CA ASP A 26 -4.30 0.24 -2.70
C ASP A 26 -3.33 -0.29 -1.63
N LEU A 27 -2.79 0.66 -0.87
CA LEU A 27 -1.78 0.48 0.18
C LEU A 27 -2.41 0.53 1.59
N HIS A 28 -3.73 0.66 1.70
CA HIS A 28 -4.40 0.77 2.98
C HIS A 28 -4.17 -0.46 3.86
N GLY A 29 -3.84 -0.22 5.13
CA GLY A 29 -3.67 -1.28 6.14
C GLY A 29 -2.27 -1.85 6.22
N LEU A 30 -1.35 -1.42 5.36
CA LEU A 30 0.07 -1.77 5.44
C LEU A 30 0.80 -0.97 6.53
N TYR A 31 1.94 -1.48 6.98
CA TYR A 31 2.91 -0.64 7.66
C TYR A 31 3.50 0.40 6.68
N ALA A 32 3.88 1.57 7.19
CA ALA A 32 4.37 2.65 6.33
C ALA A 32 5.58 2.24 5.48
N TYR A 33 6.52 1.46 6.03
CA TYR A 33 7.68 0.97 5.27
C TYR A 33 7.28 -0.01 4.15
N GLU A 34 6.27 -0.86 4.38
CA GLU A 34 5.76 -1.82 3.39
C GLU A 34 5.04 -1.09 2.25
N ALA A 35 4.30 -0.03 2.58
CA ALA A 35 3.63 0.79 1.60
C ALA A 35 4.62 1.51 0.68
N VAL A 36 5.73 2.02 1.22
CA VAL A 36 6.81 2.64 0.43
C VAL A 36 7.47 1.61 -0.49
N GLU A 37 7.80 0.42 0.01
CA GLU A 37 8.40 -0.66 -0.79
C GLU A 37 7.47 -1.06 -1.96
N ALA A 38 6.18 -1.27 -1.67
CA ALA A 38 5.18 -1.63 -2.69
C ALA A 38 4.97 -0.50 -3.71
N MET A 39 4.93 0.75 -3.27
CA MET A 39 4.83 1.93 -4.14
C MET A 39 6.01 2.00 -5.12
N GLN A 40 7.24 1.84 -4.62
CA GLN A 40 8.45 1.92 -5.45
C GLN A 40 8.42 0.85 -6.55
N GLY A 41 8.18 -0.41 -6.19
CA GLY A 41 8.05 -1.50 -7.16
C GLY A 41 6.92 -1.26 -8.16
N PHE A 42 5.79 -0.67 -7.73
CA PHE A 42 4.70 -0.34 -8.63
C PHE A 42 5.07 0.75 -9.62
N ILE A 43 5.69 1.85 -9.17
CA ILE A 43 6.13 2.95 -10.04
C ILE A 43 7.09 2.45 -11.12
N GLU A 44 8.00 1.52 -10.80
CA GLU A 44 8.93 0.93 -11.78
C GLU A 44 8.21 0.17 -12.91
N THR A 45 7.03 -0.40 -12.64
CA THR A 45 6.22 -1.10 -13.64
C THR A 45 5.33 -0.17 -14.47
N GLN A 46 5.10 1.06 -13.99
CA GLN A 46 4.18 2.00 -14.61
C GLN A 46 4.91 3.04 -15.45
N ARG A 47 4.43 3.27 -16.68
CA ARG A 47 5.03 4.27 -17.60
C ARG A 47 4.35 5.64 -17.58
N LYS A 48 3.26 5.76 -16.82
CA LYS A 48 2.35 6.92 -16.82
C LYS A 48 1.89 7.21 -15.38
N MET A 49 0.77 7.93 -15.25
CA MET A 49 0.15 8.27 -13.97
C MET A 49 -0.14 7.05 -13.11
N CYS A 50 0.29 7.10 -11.84
CA CYS A 50 -0.09 6.15 -10.80
C CYS A 50 -1.11 6.78 -9.85
N ILE A 51 -2.05 5.98 -9.35
CA ILE A 51 -3.02 6.37 -8.33
C ILE A 51 -2.76 5.53 -7.08
N PHE A 52 -2.50 6.17 -5.95
CA PHE A 52 -2.26 5.49 -4.67
C PHE A 52 -3.41 5.73 -3.70
N ILE A 53 -3.97 4.64 -3.15
CA ILE A 53 -4.97 4.70 -2.07
C ILE A 53 -4.25 4.40 -0.75
N THR A 54 -4.19 5.38 0.14
CA THR A 54 -3.46 5.29 1.42
C THR A 54 -4.38 5.08 2.64
N GLY A 55 -5.68 4.91 2.40
CA GLY A 55 -6.71 4.81 3.42
C GLY A 55 -7.08 6.17 4.04
N GLN A 56 -8.10 6.15 4.91
CA GLN A 56 -8.63 7.38 5.54
C GLN A 56 -7.91 7.77 6.85
N GLY A 57 -6.95 6.98 7.31
CA GLY A 57 -6.20 7.24 8.56
C GLY A 57 -6.98 7.03 9.86
N ARG A 58 -8.21 6.51 9.81
CA ARG A 58 -9.10 6.35 10.98
C ARG A 58 -8.62 5.35 12.03
N HIS A 59 -7.74 4.43 11.66
CA HIS A 59 -7.25 3.36 12.53
C HIS A 59 -5.83 3.62 13.07
N SER A 60 -5.28 4.82 12.89
CA SER A 60 -3.96 5.18 13.39
C SER A 60 -4.07 6.08 14.63
N THR A 61 -3.40 5.70 15.71
CA THR A 61 -3.43 6.42 17.01
C THR A 61 -2.81 7.82 16.94
N ASN A 62 -1.88 8.04 16.01
CA ASN A 62 -1.16 9.33 15.83
C ASN A 62 -1.35 9.90 14.41
N GLY A 63 -2.55 9.72 13.83
CA GLY A 63 -2.87 10.20 12.48
C GLY A 63 -2.38 9.29 11.35
N ALA A 64 -2.74 9.63 10.12
CA ALA A 64 -2.44 8.82 8.94
C ALA A 64 -0.93 8.68 8.73
N LYS A 65 -0.42 7.43 8.71
CA LYS A 65 1.02 7.14 8.54
C LYS A 65 1.44 6.86 7.11
N ILE A 66 0.54 6.32 6.29
CA ILE A 66 0.85 5.91 4.91
C ILE A 66 0.90 7.12 3.98
N ARG A 67 -0.13 7.99 4.02
CA ARG A 67 -0.20 9.20 3.19
C ARG A 67 1.01 10.15 3.28
N PRO A 68 1.63 10.40 4.45
CA PRO A 68 2.85 11.21 4.49
C PRO A 68 4.13 10.45 4.08
N ALA A 69 4.08 9.12 4.00
CA ALA A 69 5.25 8.30 3.64
C ALA A 69 5.35 8.00 2.13
N VAL A 70 4.20 8.00 1.44
CA VAL A 70 3.98 7.70 0.01
C VAL A 70 3.63 9.00 -0.70
#